data_AF-A0A9E4FVI5-F1
#
_entry.id   AF-A0A9E4FVI5-F1
#
_cell.length_a   1.000
_cell.length_b   1.000
_cell.length_c   1.000
_cell.angle_alpha   90.00
_cell.angle_beta   90.00
_cell.angle_gamma   90.00
#
_symmetry.space_group_name_H-M   'P 1'
#
loop_
_entity.id
_entity.type
_entity.pdbx_description
1 polymer ?
#
loop_
_entity_poly.entity_id
_entity_poly.type
_entity_poly.pdbx_seq_one_letter_code
_entity_poly.pdbx_strand_id
1 'polypeptide(L)'
;MTLGDVGRPSAAEFAGQRKVLLVPFVSAMGGEEDTELRGLVERYWSEAEAQVRNLERQLGSVTHLYHEGAVAGGEAELAMMERANPAAYPFVKG
;
A
#
# COMPACT_ATOMS: atom_id res chain seq x y z
N MET A 1 27.13 17.83 11.10
CA MET A 1 26.37 16.73 10.46
C MET A 1 25.41 16.19 11.50
N THR A 2 24.14 16.58 11.43
CA THR A 2 23.08 16.08 12.32
C THR A 2 22.42 14.88 11.64
N LEU A 3 22.24 13.77 12.35
CA LEU A 3 21.36 12.68 11.88
C LEU A 3 19.96 13.27 11.66
N GLY A 4 19.47 13.25 10.42
CA GLY A 4 18.07 13.61 10.12
C GLY A 4 17.88 14.57 8.95
N ASP A 5 18.90 15.32 8.53
CA ASP A 5 18.79 16.11 7.30
C ASP A 5 19.32 15.29 6.12
N VAL A 6 18.39 14.58 5.45
CA VAL A 6 18.70 13.76 4.26
C VAL A 6 18.58 14.60 2.97
N GLY A 7 18.26 15.90 3.08
CA GLY A 7 17.92 16.73 1.92
C GLY A 7 16.64 16.24 1.22
N ARG A 8 16.01 17.10 0.43
CA ARG A 8 14.92 16.69 -0.46
C ARG A 8 15.54 16.33 -1.81
N PRO A 9 15.52 15.06 -2.23
CA PRO A 9 16.09 14.69 -3.52
C PRO A 9 15.32 15.37 -4.66
N SER A 10 16.02 15.74 -5.71
CA SER A 10 15.45 16.34 -6.91
C SER A 10 14.71 15.29 -7.73
N ALA A 11 13.64 15.69 -8.42
CA ALA A 11 12.90 14.78 -9.29
C ALA A 11 13.77 14.20 -10.42
N ALA A 12 14.82 14.92 -10.84
CA ALA A 12 15.74 14.50 -11.90
C ALA A 12 16.56 13.26 -11.51
N GLU A 13 16.86 13.07 -10.21
CA GLU A 13 17.64 11.93 -9.72
C GLU A 13 16.91 10.58 -9.87
N PHE A 14 15.59 10.60 -10.06
CA PHE A 14 14.76 9.40 -10.24
C PHE A 14 14.34 9.16 -11.69
N ALA A 15 14.84 9.97 -12.63
CA ALA A 15 14.55 9.78 -14.06
C ALA A 15 15.14 8.46 -14.57
N GLY A 16 14.34 7.66 -15.28
CA GLY A 16 14.75 6.37 -15.83
C GLY A 16 14.98 5.25 -14.80
N GLN A 17 14.75 5.50 -13.51
CA GLN A 17 14.90 4.50 -12.46
C GLN A 17 13.61 3.71 -12.24
N ARG A 18 13.76 2.47 -11.73
CA ARG A 18 12.63 1.71 -11.19
C ARG A 18 12.11 2.38 -9.93
N LYS A 19 10.81 2.64 -9.89
CA LYS A 19 10.12 3.25 -8.75
C LYS A 19 9.40 2.18 -7.97
N VAL A 20 9.46 2.26 -6.65
CA VAL A 20 8.73 1.39 -5.73
C VAL A 20 7.83 2.27 -4.89
N LEU A 21 6.53 1.96 -4.89
CA LEU A 21 5.57 2.57 -3.98
C LEU A 21 5.41 1.62 -2.80
N LEU A 22 5.66 2.11 -1.60
CA LEU A 22 5.49 1.33 -0.37
C LEU A 22 4.24 1.81 0.33
N VAL A 23 3.27 0.90 0.50
CA VAL A 23 2.09 1.12 1.34
C VAL A 23 2.26 0.24 2.59
N PRO A 24 2.35 0.82 3.80
CA PRO A 24 2.41 0.04 5.03
C PRO A 24 1.21 -0.91 5.17
N PHE A 25 1.45 -2.12 5.66
CA PHE A 25 0.37 -3.03 6.00
C PHE A 25 -0.34 -2.55 7.27
N VAL A 26 -1.61 -2.17 7.16
CA VAL A 26 -2.45 -1.75 8.30
C VAL A 26 -3.70 -2.62 8.34
N SER A 27 -3.97 -3.24 9.49
CA SER A 27 -5.15 -4.06 9.74
C SER A 27 -5.68 -3.84 11.15
N ALA A 28 -6.99 -4.00 11.34
CA ALA A 28 -7.60 -3.97 12.65
C ALA A 28 -7.34 -5.31 13.36
N MET A 29 -6.46 -5.31 14.37
CA MET A 29 -6.15 -6.49 15.19
C MET A 29 -7.14 -6.70 16.36
N GLY A 30 -8.15 -5.82 16.49
CA GLY A 30 -9.23 -5.94 17.46
C GLY A 30 -10.35 -6.87 16.98
N GLY A 31 -11.19 -7.33 17.92
CA GLY A 31 -12.43 -8.04 17.57
C GLY A 31 -13.39 -7.14 16.78
N GLU A 32 -14.39 -7.75 16.15
CA GLU A 32 -15.35 -7.04 15.26
C GLU A 32 -16.09 -5.86 15.91
N GLU A 33 -16.07 -5.80 17.24
CA GLU A 33 -16.74 -4.81 18.09
C GLU A 33 -16.06 -3.43 18.11
N ASP A 34 -14.78 -3.33 17.73
CA ASP A 34 -14.08 -2.04 17.67
C ASP A 34 -14.38 -1.31 16.35
N THR A 35 -15.57 -0.72 16.29
CA THR A 35 -16.07 -0.01 15.10
C THR A 35 -15.27 1.25 14.77
N GLU A 36 -14.67 1.90 15.77
CA GLU A 36 -13.85 3.10 15.55
C GLU A 36 -12.55 2.74 14.84
N LEU A 37 -11.83 1.74 15.36
CA LEU A 37 -10.60 1.25 14.72
C LEU A 37 -10.87 0.78 13.30
N ARG A 38 -11.97 0.05 13.06
CA ARG A 38 -12.35 -0.40 11.72
C ARG A 38 -12.57 0.78 10.76
N GLY A 39 -13.30 1.81 11.20
CA GLY A 39 -13.51 3.01 10.39
C GLY A 39 -12.21 3.73 10.05
N LEU A 40 -11.25 3.76 10.98
CA LEU A 40 -9.91 4.32 10.73
C LEU A 40 -9.13 3.49 9.70
N VAL A 41 -9.18 2.15 9.79
CA VAL A 41 -8.50 1.25 8.84
C VAL A 41 -9.13 1.33 7.45
N GLU A 42 -10.46 1.35 7.34
CA GLU A 42 -11.16 1.53 6.06
C GLU A 42 -10.80 2.87 5.41
N ARG A 43 -10.79 3.94 6.19
CA ARG A 43 -10.37 5.27 5.73
C ARG A 43 -8.91 5.27 5.27
N TYR A 44 -8.02 4.63 6.03
CA TYR A 44 -6.61 4.50 5.66
C TYR A 44 -6.45 3.87 4.27
N TRP A 45 -7.12 2.74 4.02
CA TRP A 45 -7.01 2.05 2.73
C TRP A 45 -7.63 2.84 1.58
N SER A 46 -8.74 3.54 1.82
CA SER A 46 -9.33 4.45 0.81
C SER A 46 -8.37 5.59 0.45
N GLU A 47 -7.72 6.21 1.44
CA GLU A 47 -6.75 7.28 1.22
C GLU A 47 -5.48 6.75 0.52
N ALA A 48 -4.99 5.56 0.89
CA ALA A 48 -3.85 4.92 0.26
C ALA A 48 -4.11 4.63 -1.24
N GLU A 49 -5.28 4.07 -1.56
CA GLU A 49 -5.72 3.81 -2.93
C GLU A 49 -5.78 5.11 -3.77
N ALA A 50 -6.32 6.19 -3.20
CA ALA A 50 -6.37 7.49 -3.87
C ALA A 50 -4.97 8.06 -4.13
N GLN A 51 -4.05 7.93 -3.17
CA GLN A 51 -2.66 8.38 -3.29
C GLN A 51 -1.90 7.59 -4.35
N VAL A 52 -2.02 6.26 -4.33
CA VAL A 52 -1.36 5.39 -5.32
C VAL A 52 -1.88 5.68 -6.72
N ARG A 53 -3.20 5.80 -6.92
CA ARG A 53 -3.77 6.21 -8.23
C ARG A 53 -3.25 7.56 -8.71
N ASN A 54 -3.03 8.51 -7.80
CA ASN A 54 -2.45 9.79 -8.16
C ASN A 54 -0.99 9.66 -8.60
N LEU A 55 -0.21 8.83 -7.92
CA LEU A 55 1.18 8.54 -8.27
C LEU A 55 1.26 7.81 -9.61
N GLU A 56 0.38 6.84 -9.88
CA GLU A 56 0.32 6.14 -11.17
C GLU A 56 0.06 7.07 -12.35
N ARG A 57 -0.85 8.04 -12.20
CA ARG A 57 -1.10 9.06 -13.23
C ARG A 57 0.13 9.90 -13.55
N GLN A 58 1.03 10.10 -12.59
CA GLN A 58 2.21 10.96 -12.73
C GLN A 58 3.47 10.17 -13.11
N LEU A 59 3.59 8.92 -12.67
CA LEU A 59 4.82 8.14 -12.71
C LEU A 59 4.74 6.94 -13.66
N GLY A 60 3.54 6.60 -14.14
CA GLY A 60 3.24 5.37 -14.89
C GLY A 60 2.56 4.31 -14.00
N SER A 61 1.87 3.36 -14.63
CA SER A 61 1.14 2.29 -13.93
C SER A 61 2.05 1.36 -13.12
N VAL A 62 1.55 0.89 -11.97
CA VAL A 62 2.14 -0.21 -11.22
C VAL A 62 1.93 -1.50 -12.01
N THR A 63 3.01 -2.23 -12.24
CA THR A 63 2.99 -3.49 -13.03
C THR A 63 3.25 -4.73 -12.20
N HIS A 64 3.72 -4.54 -10.96
CA HIS A 64 4.09 -5.62 -10.05
C HIS A 64 3.67 -5.22 -8.65
N LEU A 65 2.91 -6.09 -7.99
CA LEU A 65 2.53 -5.94 -6.60
C LEU A 65 3.23 -6.98 -5.75
N TYR A 66 3.78 -6.55 -4.63
CA TYR A 66 4.36 -7.40 -3.61
C TYR A 66 3.56 -7.18 -2.33
N HIS A 67 2.96 -8.24 -1.80
CA HIS A 67 2.27 -8.19 -0.52
C HIS A 67 3.20 -8.72 0.57
N GLU A 68 3.27 -8.04 1.71
CA GLU A 68 4.09 -8.48 2.84
C GLU A 68 3.62 -9.87 3.31
N GLY A 69 4.55 -10.81 3.44
CA GLY A 69 4.22 -12.18 3.83
C GLY A 69 3.63 -13.06 2.72
N ALA A 70 3.51 -12.56 1.49
CA ALA A 70 3.14 -13.41 0.36
C ALA A 70 4.25 -14.41 0.05
N VAL A 71 3.91 -15.70 0.11
CA VAL A 71 4.84 -16.81 -0.15
C VAL A 71 4.64 -17.37 -1.56
N ALA A 72 3.45 -17.19 -2.13
CA ALA A 72 3.10 -17.56 -3.49
C ALA A 72 2.44 -16.37 -4.24
N GLY A 73 2.25 -16.51 -5.55
CA GLY A 73 1.50 -15.55 -6.36
C GLY A 73 0.18 -16.14 -6.86
N GLY A 74 -0.71 -15.27 -7.36
CA GLY A 74 -1.97 -15.66 -7.99
C GLY A 74 -3.14 -15.80 -7.02
N GLU A 75 -4.19 -16.50 -7.46
CA GLU A 75 -5.51 -16.55 -6.79
C GLU A 75 -5.45 -17.07 -5.35
N ALA A 76 -4.59 -18.03 -5.06
CA ALA A 76 -4.47 -18.59 -3.70
C ALA A 76 -3.98 -17.53 -2.70
N GLU A 77 -3.05 -16.68 -3.12
CA GLU A 77 -2.52 -15.59 -2.30
C GLU A 77 -3.56 -14.47 -2.15
N LEU A 78 -4.28 -14.14 -3.23
CA LEU A 78 -5.40 -13.18 -3.18
C LEU A 78 -6.47 -13.62 -2.18
N ALA A 79 -6.84 -14.90 -2.17
CA ALA A 79 -7.82 -15.43 -1.21
C ALA A 79 -7.30 -15.39 0.24
N MET A 80 -6.00 -15.59 0.46
CA MET A 80 -5.42 -15.49 1.80
C MET A 80 -5.43 -14.05 2.30
N MET A 81 -5.08 -13.10 1.43
CA MET A 81 -5.08 -11.68 1.73
C MET A 81 -6.49 -11.12 1.97
N GLU A 82 -7.51 -11.57 1.23
CA GLU A 82 -8.92 -11.22 1.50
C GLU A 82 -9.32 -11.54 2.95
N ARG A 83 -8.82 -12.66 3.49
CA ARG A 83 -9.08 -13.08 4.86
C ARG A 83 -8.21 -12.35 5.89
N ALA A 84 -6.95 -12.07 5.55
CA ALA A 84 -6.00 -11.42 6.45
C ALA A 84 -6.23 -9.91 6.57
N ASN A 85 -6.67 -9.26 5.50
CA ASN A 85 -6.91 -7.83 5.43
C ASN A 85 -8.02 -7.49 4.41
N PRO A 86 -9.29 -7.70 4.78
CA PRO A 86 -10.42 -7.44 3.90
C PRO A 86 -10.53 -5.98 3.47
N ALA A 87 -10.02 -5.04 4.27
CA ALA A 87 -10.02 -3.61 3.93
C ALA A 87 -9.00 -3.27 2.82
N ALA A 88 -7.86 -3.96 2.77
CA ALA A 88 -6.85 -3.80 1.73
C ALA A 88 -7.22 -4.51 0.42
N TYR A 89 -8.01 -5.58 0.48
CA TYR A 89 -8.27 -6.46 -0.66
C TYR A 89 -8.85 -5.75 -1.90
N PRO A 90 -9.83 -4.83 -1.80
CA PRO A 90 -10.34 -4.10 -2.95
C PRO A 90 -9.27 -3.27 -3.67
N PHE A 91 -8.33 -2.69 -2.92
CA PHE A 91 -7.22 -1.92 -3.48
C PHE A 91 -6.25 -2.80 -4.26
N VAL A 92 -5.99 -4.03 -3.78
CA VAL A 92 -5.05 -4.95 -4.42
C VAL A 92 -5.63 -5.64 -5.66
N LYS A 93 -6.94 -5.94 -5.65
CA LYS A 93 -7.58 -6.66 -6.76
C LYS A 93 -7.85 -5.78 -7.99
N GLY A 94 -7.96 -4.46 -7.80
CA GLY A 94 -8.24 -3.48 -8.84
C GLY A 94 -7.08 -3.28 -9.81
#